data_AF-A0A7V0N0C8-F1
#
_entry.id   AF-A0A7V0N0C8-F1
#
_cell.length_a   1.000
_cell.length_b   1.000
_cell.length_c   1.000
_cell.angle_alpha   90.00
_cell.angle_beta   90.00
_cell.angle_gamma   90.00
#
_symmetry.space_group_name_H-M   'P 1'
#
loop_
_entity.id
_entity.type
_entity.pdbx_description
1 polymer ?
#
loop_
_entity_poly.entity_id
_entity_poly.type
_entity_poly.pdbx_seq_one_letter_code
_entity_poly.pdbx_strand_id
1 'polypeptide(L)'
;MRNRRKAREFTLQVLYQADIRDIPPTQALKITLSRYRFTSEIESFSSKLVEGTEKFLPWIDELIKHYAKNWTLERMAVVDRNILRLSIYELLLVKEVPPVVSINEAVEIAKRYGTEDSGKFVNGILDKIRRERAIDSALKWGYLKRKLKSSPLISFINLKDIQKAYLVGGFIRNSLLGRESADLDILIDGANFDLVEKFARYYGKSPVCLSDGLRRVLVRRGCQFDFTLKKSSSLESDLKKRDFTIDALAIDLDHIDNPHLCLVDVKNGLEDLLNKKIALVNERAFDDDPLRMLKAFRLKSQLDFELDDTLAQMIFEKYQLIDKVAKERIREELFIILNTPNSGEHLCHPSVKKLLDRIFNLPPNPDNLCYLEKILNSKENLFIPFKPQVVKYLGEKV
;
A
#
# COMPACT_ATOMS: atom_id res chain seq x y z
N MET A 1 -33.15 8.79 -11.73
CA MET A 1 -32.46 9.50 -10.62
C MET A 1 -33.31 9.64 -9.36
N ARG A 2 -34.56 10.14 -9.43
CA ARG A 2 -35.41 10.39 -8.22
C ARG A 2 -35.60 9.16 -7.31
N ASN A 3 -35.80 7.95 -7.88
CA ASN A 3 -35.97 6.73 -7.08
C ASN A 3 -34.68 6.27 -6.40
N ARG A 4 -33.52 6.39 -7.06
CA ARG A 4 -32.21 6.06 -6.48
C ARG A 4 -31.86 6.97 -5.31
N ARG A 5 -32.13 8.29 -5.42
CA ARG A 5 -31.96 9.22 -4.29
C ARG A 5 -32.85 8.83 -3.10
N LYS A 6 -34.15 8.59 -3.34
CA LYS A 6 -35.08 8.12 -2.29
C LYS A 6 -34.61 6.83 -1.61
N ALA A 7 -34.05 5.90 -2.37
CA ALA A 7 -33.48 4.67 -1.81
C ALA A 7 -32.24 4.92 -0.94
N ARG A 8 -31.37 5.88 -1.30
CA ARG A 8 -30.25 6.29 -0.43
C ARG A 8 -30.72 7.00 0.83
N GLU A 9 -31.69 7.91 0.72
CA GLU A 9 -32.32 8.56 1.87
C GLU A 9 -32.96 7.53 2.81
N PHE A 10 -33.63 6.52 2.25
CA PHE A 10 -34.20 5.41 3.01
C PHE A 10 -33.10 4.55 3.67
N THR A 11 -32.02 4.25 2.95
CA THR A 11 -30.85 3.52 3.51
C THR A 11 -30.25 4.29 4.69
N LEU A 12 -30.11 5.61 4.57
CA LEU A 12 -29.64 6.46 5.67
C LEU A 12 -30.55 6.36 6.89
N GLN A 13 -31.87 6.39 6.72
CA GLN A 13 -32.83 6.24 7.82
C GLN A 13 -32.71 4.87 8.50
N VAL A 14 -32.52 3.79 7.73
CA VAL A 14 -32.31 2.45 8.25
C VAL A 14 -31.02 2.36 9.05
N LEU A 15 -29.90 2.88 8.52
CA LEU A 15 -28.61 2.89 9.21
C LEU A 15 -28.64 3.75 10.47
N TYR A 16 -29.30 4.90 10.42
CA TYR A 16 -29.53 5.75 11.59
C TYR A 16 -30.33 5.00 12.68
N GLN A 17 -31.42 4.33 12.29
CA GLN A 17 -32.21 3.53 13.23
C GLN A 17 -31.37 2.39 13.83
N ALA A 18 -30.55 1.73 13.02
CA ALA A 18 -29.66 0.65 13.45
C ALA A 18 -28.65 1.14 14.50
N ASP A 19 -28.00 2.27 14.23
CA ASP A 19 -27.04 2.91 15.15
C ASP A 19 -27.69 3.33 16.48
N ILE A 20 -28.86 3.97 16.44
CA ILE A 20 -29.52 4.48 17.65
C ILE A 20 -30.07 3.35 18.53
N ARG A 21 -30.51 2.25 17.91
CA ARG A 21 -31.09 1.11 18.63
C ARG A 21 -30.08 0.01 18.94
N ASP A 22 -28.85 0.15 18.47
CA ASP A 22 -27.80 -0.87 18.55
C ASP A 22 -28.29 -2.24 18.03
N ILE A 23 -28.85 -2.24 16.82
CA ILE A 23 -29.32 -3.44 16.13
C ILE A 23 -28.66 -3.57 14.75
N PRO A 24 -28.52 -4.79 14.19
CA PRO A 24 -28.03 -4.98 12.83
C PRO A 24 -28.82 -4.16 11.78
N PRO A 25 -28.16 -3.49 10.83
CA PRO A 25 -28.81 -2.75 9.75
C PRO A 25 -29.88 -3.54 8.99
N THR A 26 -29.62 -4.81 8.68
CA THR A 26 -30.56 -5.74 8.03
C THR A 26 -31.79 -6.03 8.87
N GLN A 27 -31.66 -6.05 10.20
CA GLN A 27 -32.81 -6.14 11.11
C GLN A 27 -33.63 -4.85 11.08
N ALA A 28 -32.97 -3.68 11.13
CA ALA A 28 -33.65 -2.39 11.01
C ALA A 28 -34.40 -2.25 9.67
N LEU A 29 -33.81 -2.73 8.56
CA LEU A 29 -34.42 -2.76 7.24
C LEU A 29 -35.72 -3.58 7.24
N LYS A 30 -35.68 -4.81 7.76
CA LYS A 30 -36.86 -5.70 7.84
C LYS A 30 -38.00 -5.06 8.63
N ILE A 31 -37.68 -4.42 9.76
CA ILE A 31 -38.67 -3.71 10.57
C ILE A 31 -39.33 -2.61 9.75
N THR A 32 -38.56 -1.80 9.04
CA THR A 32 -39.11 -0.66 8.30
C THR A 32 -39.91 -1.08 7.07
N LEU A 33 -39.44 -2.09 6.32
CA LEU A 33 -40.17 -2.68 5.20
C LEU A 33 -41.49 -3.36 5.63
N SER A 34 -41.59 -3.84 6.88
CA SER A 34 -42.86 -4.39 7.39
C SER A 34 -43.93 -3.33 7.67
N ARG A 35 -43.54 -2.06 7.82
CA ARG A 35 -44.42 -0.94 8.20
C ARG A 35 -44.78 -0.03 7.04
N TYR A 36 -43.89 0.10 6.07
CA TYR A 36 -44.03 1.03 4.95
C TYR A 36 -43.87 0.27 3.63
N ARG A 37 -44.67 0.65 2.63
CA ARG A 37 -44.55 0.11 1.27
C ARG A 37 -43.74 1.06 0.40
N PHE A 38 -42.77 0.52 -0.32
CA PHE A 38 -42.02 1.27 -1.31
C PHE A 38 -42.22 0.66 -2.70
N THR A 39 -41.71 1.34 -3.73
CA THR A 39 -41.64 0.72 -5.05
C THR A 39 -40.56 -0.36 -5.06
N SER A 40 -40.74 -1.41 -5.87
CA SER A 40 -39.77 -2.51 -6.01
C SER A 40 -38.34 -2.03 -6.29
N GLU A 41 -38.17 -0.95 -7.08
CA GLU A 41 -36.86 -0.35 -7.36
C GLU A 41 -36.20 0.24 -6.09
N ILE A 42 -36.96 0.91 -5.22
CA ILE A 42 -36.45 1.50 -3.98
C ILE A 42 -36.07 0.40 -2.99
N GLU A 43 -36.92 -0.61 -2.82
CA GLU A 43 -36.68 -1.73 -1.90
C GLU A 43 -35.44 -2.53 -2.31
N SER A 44 -35.34 -2.90 -3.60
CA SER A 44 -34.20 -3.64 -4.14
C SER A 44 -32.88 -2.89 -3.94
N PHE A 45 -32.85 -1.60 -4.26
CA PHE A 45 -31.61 -0.84 -4.17
C PHE A 45 -31.21 -0.52 -2.72
N SER A 46 -32.16 -0.13 -1.87
CA SER A 46 -31.88 0.12 -0.45
C SER A 46 -31.44 -1.16 0.28
N SER A 47 -32.05 -2.31 -0.02
CA SER A 47 -31.63 -3.60 0.53
C SER A 47 -30.18 -3.92 0.17
N LYS A 48 -29.81 -3.74 -1.12
CA LYS A 48 -28.42 -3.90 -1.57
C LYS A 48 -27.44 -2.98 -0.85
N LEU A 49 -27.81 -1.72 -0.60
CA LEU A 49 -26.97 -0.77 0.11
C LEU A 49 -26.84 -1.13 1.60
N VAL A 50 -27.92 -1.49 2.27
CA VAL A 50 -27.92 -1.85 3.69
C VAL A 50 -27.13 -3.14 3.93
N GLU A 51 -27.45 -4.22 3.21
CA GLU A 51 -26.78 -5.52 3.34
C GLU A 51 -25.29 -5.41 3.04
N GLY A 52 -24.95 -4.67 1.99
CA GLY A 52 -23.56 -4.45 1.62
C GLY A 52 -22.79 -3.60 2.63
N THR A 53 -23.40 -2.52 3.12
CA THR A 53 -22.79 -1.69 4.16
C THR A 53 -22.57 -2.48 5.44
N GLU A 54 -23.56 -3.26 5.90
CA GLU A 54 -23.42 -4.13 7.08
C GLU A 54 -22.29 -5.15 6.91
N LYS A 55 -22.26 -5.85 5.77
CA LYS A 55 -21.24 -6.87 5.47
C LYS A 55 -19.82 -6.32 5.55
N PHE A 56 -19.61 -5.07 5.14
CA PHE A 56 -18.29 -4.46 5.05
C PHE A 56 -18.04 -3.40 6.13
N LEU A 57 -18.93 -3.29 7.11
CA LEU A 57 -18.93 -2.22 8.11
C LEU A 57 -17.60 -2.07 8.85
N PRO A 58 -16.92 -3.15 9.30
CA PRO A 58 -15.64 -3.01 9.99
C PRO A 58 -14.57 -2.32 9.14
N TRP A 59 -14.43 -2.69 7.87
CA TRP A 59 -13.44 -2.04 6.98
C TRP A 59 -13.84 -0.63 6.59
N ILE A 60 -15.14 -0.39 6.39
CA ILE A 60 -15.66 0.94 6.08
C ILE A 60 -15.38 1.90 7.25
N ASP A 61 -15.63 1.47 8.48
CA ASP A 61 -15.39 2.28 9.67
C ASP A 61 -13.89 2.57 9.88
N GLU A 62 -13.02 1.58 9.66
CA GLU A 62 -11.57 1.81 9.68
C GLU A 62 -11.12 2.77 8.56
N LEU A 63 -11.73 2.69 7.38
CA LEU A 63 -11.45 3.61 6.29
C LEU A 63 -11.85 5.04 6.66
N ILE A 64 -13.04 5.23 7.24
CA ILE A 64 -13.51 6.53 7.72
C ILE A 64 -12.52 7.10 8.75
N LYS A 65 -12.12 6.31 9.75
CA LYS A 65 -11.13 6.72 10.77
C LYS A 65 -9.81 7.13 10.15
N HIS A 66 -9.33 6.41 9.13
CA HIS A 66 -8.09 6.73 8.44
C HIS A 66 -8.15 8.08 7.70
N TYR A 67 -9.25 8.36 6.98
CA TYR A 67 -9.38 9.59 6.19
C TYR A 67 -9.86 10.81 6.99
N ALA A 68 -10.61 10.61 8.07
CA ALA A 68 -11.09 11.66 8.95
C ALA A 68 -10.02 12.10 9.97
N LYS A 69 -8.91 12.67 9.48
CA LYS A 69 -7.83 13.18 10.34
C LYS A 69 -8.42 14.12 11.41
N ASN A 70 -8.17 13.82 12.69
CA ASN A 70 -8.64 14.51 13.90
C ASN A 70 -10.06 14.18 14.41
N TRP A 71 -10.79 13.27 13.78
CA TRP A 71 -12.11 12.84 14.27
C TRP A 71 -12.11 11.36 14.64
N THR A 72 -12.61 11.04 15.82
CA THR A 72 -12.98 9.65 16.13
C THR A 72 -14.37 9.39 15.58
N LEU A 73 -14.64 8.15 15.17
CA LEU A 73 -15.92 7.77 14.56
C LEU A 73 -17.12 8.05 15.48
N GLU A 74 -16.89 7.97 16.79
CA GLU A 74 -17.88 8.19 17.85
C GLU A 74 -18.22 9.67 18.01
N ARG A 75 -17.30 10.58 17.66
CA ARG A 75 -17.49 12.03 17.74
C ARG A 75 -18.21 12.60 16.51
N MET A 76 -18.30 11.84 15.42
CA MET A 76 -19.00 12.28 14.21
C MET A 76 -20.51 12.30 14.44
N ALA A 77 -21.20 13.26 13.83
CA ALA A 77 -22.65 13.25 13.79
C ALA A 77 -23.14 11.91 13.20
N VAL A 78 -24.13 11.28 13.85
CA VAL A 78 -24.64 9.96 13.47
C VAL A 78 -25.11 9.95 12.01
N VAL A 79 -25.66 11.08 11.54
CA VAL A 79 -26.05 11.27 10.13
C VAL A 79 -24.82 11.22 9.22
N ASP A 80 -23.81 12.05 9.47
CA ASP A 80 -22.60 12.12 8.63
C ASP A 80 -21.85 10.78 8.58
N ARG A 81 -21.73 10.11 9.73
CA ARG A 81 -21.14 8.77 9.82
C ARG A 81 -21.88 7.77 8.93
N ASN A 82 -23.21 7.74 8.98
CA ASN A 82 -23.99 6.80 8.18
C ASN A 82 -24.05 7.17 6.68
N ILE A 83 -24.00 8.45 6.34
CA ILE A 83 -23.80 8.90 4.95
C ILE A 83 -22.45 8.40 4.43
N LEU A 84 -21.37 8.56 5.19
CA LEU A 84 -20.05 8.04 4.81
C LEU A 84 -20.09 6.52 4.65
N ARG A 85 -20.68 5.79 5.59
CA ARG A 85 -20.75 4.32 5.55
C ARG A 85 -21.39 3.80 4.27
N LEU A 86 -22.61 4.26 3.96
CA LEU A 86 -23.33 3.81 2.77
C LEU A 86 -22.63 4.27 1.48
N SER A 87 -22.07 5.48 1.48
CA SER A 87 -21.47 6.08 0.29
C SER A 87 -20.13 5.44 -0.04
N ILE A 88 -19.33 5.04 0.95
CA ILE A 88 -18.08 4.31 0.76
C ILE A 88 -18.36 2.92 0.19
N TYR A 89 -19.37 2.20 0.71
CA TYR A 89 -19.81 0.93 0.12
C TYR A 89 -20.21 1.13 -1.34
N GLU A 90 -21.06 2.11 -1.63
CA GLU A 90 -21.52 2.41 -2.98
C GLU A 90 -20.35 2.75 -3.91
N LEU A 91 -19.46 3.66 -3.48
CA LEU A 91 -18.33 4.16 -4.23
C LEU A 91 -17.30 3.08 -4.59
N LEU A 92 -17.01 2.15 -3.67
CA LEU A 92 -15.95 1.15 -3.87
C LEU A 92 -16.44 -0.19 -4.41
N LEU A 93 -17.70 -0.58 -4.16
CA LEU A 93 -18.18 -1.94 -4.39
C LEU A 93 -19.36 -2.05 -5.35
N VAL A 94 -20.11 -0.96 -5.57
CA VAL A 94 -21.30 -0.98 -6.43
C VAL A 94 -20.95 -0.54 -7.85
N LYS A 95 -20.55 -1.51 -8.69
CA LYS A 95 -20.06 -1.27 -10.06
C LYS A 95 -21.04 -0.56 -10.99
N GLU A 96 -22.35 -0.70 -10.76
CA GLU A 96 -23.35 -0.04 -11.60
C GLU A 96 -23.50 1.47 -11.33
N VAL A 97 -22.88 2.00 -10.27
CA VAL A 97 -22.93 3.42 -9.93
C VAL A 97 -21.56 4.06 -10.18
N PRO A 98 -21.45 5.09 -11.04
CA PRO A 98 -20.20 5.82 -11.21
C PRO A 98 -19.75 6.48 -9.90
N PRO A 99 -18.45 6.42 -9.52
CA PRO A 99 -17.95 6.98 -8.25
C PRO A 99 -18.33 8.44 -8.02
N VAL A 100 -18.25 9.29 -9.05
CA VAL A 100 -18.66 10.70 -8.98
C VAL A 100 -20.14 10.87 -8.62
N VAL A 101 -21.02 9.99 -9.10
CA VAL A 101 -22.45 10.03 -8.78
C VAL A 101 -22.68 9.66 -7.31
N SER A 102 -21.99 8.65 -6.78
CA SER A 102 -22.06 8.27 -5.37
C SER A 102 -21.68 9.47 -4.47
N ILE A 103 -20.62 10.20 -4.82
CA ILE A 103 -20.18 11.39 -4.07
C ILE A 103 -21.23 12.50 -4.15
N ASN A 104 -21.68 12.86 -5.35
CA ASN A 104 -22.65 13.95 -5.53
C ASN A 104 -23.94 13.68 -4.74
N GLU A 105 -24.43 12.44 -4.76
CA GLU A 105 -25.63 12.07 -4.03
C GLU A 105 -25.41 12.07 -2.51
N ALA A 106 -24.23 11.63 -2.04
CA ALA A 106 -23.86 11.72 -0.63
C ALA A 106 -23.83 13.16 -0.12
N VAL A 107 -23.26 14.08 -0.91
CA VAL A 107 -23.17 15.51 -0.58
C VAL A 107 -24.55 16.16 -0.53
N GLU A 108 -25.43 15.84 -1.48
CA GLU A 108 -26.80 16.36 -1.49
C GLU A 108 -27.62 15.86 -0.29
N ILE A 109 -27.43 14.59 0.09
CA ILE A 109 -28.06 14.04 1.31
C ILE A 109 -27.48 14.70 2.56
N ALA A 110 -26.16 14.93 2.62
CA ALA A 110 -25.50 15.60 3.74
C ALA A 110 -26.00 17.04 3.94
N LYS A 111 -26.19 17.81 2.86
CA LYS A 111 -26.78 19.16 2.93
C LYS A 111 -28.23 19.16 3.45
N ARG A 112 -28.97 18.07 3.22
CA ARG A 112 -30.40 17.97 3.57
C ARG A 112 -30.63 17.50 5.00
N TYR A 113 -29.79 16.59 5.50
CA TYR A 113 -29.99 15.92 6.79
C TYR A 113 -28.90 16.23 7.82
N GLY A 114 -27.77 16.79 7.41
CA GLY A 114 -26.64 17.15 8.26
C GLY A 114 -26.66 18.62 8.71
N THR A 115 -25.50 19.11 9.14
CA THR A 115 -25.26 20.52 9.51
C THR A 115 -24.75 21.32 8.31
N GLU A 116 -24.50 22.62 8.52
CA GLU A 116 -23.96 23.51 7.48
C GLU A 116 -22.63 23.01 6.88
N ASP A 117 -21.79 22.35 7.69
CA ASP A 117 -20.47 21.85 7.28
C ASP A 117 -20.48 20.41 6.75
N SER A 118 -21.55 19.64 6.97
CA SER A 118 -21.63 18.21 6.63
C SER A 118 -21.37 17.96 5.14
N GLY A 119 -21.90 18.81 4.25
CA GLY A 119 -21.69 18.66 2.81
C GLY A 119 -20.21 18.76 2.41
N LYS A 120 -19.47 19.72 2.97
CA LYS A 120 -18.03 19.90 2.69
C LYS A 120 -17.21 18.76 3.28
N PHE A 121 -17.55 18.35 4.51
CA PHE A 121 -16.87 17.27 5.22
C PHE A 121 -17.00 15.93 4.47
N VAL A 122 -18.23 15.54 4.12
CA VAL A 122 -18.50 14.31 3.36
C VAL A 122 -17.80 14.34 2.01
N ASN A 123 -17.87 15.48 1.29
CA ASN A 123 -17.20 15.62 0.00
C ASN A 123 -15.68 15.40 0.13
N GLY A 124 -15.03 16.05 1.09
CA GLY A 124 -13.59 15.98 1.29
C GLY A 124 -13.09 14.56 1.55
N ILE A 125 -13.80 13.80 2.38
CA ILE A 125 -13.45 12.40 2.67
C ILE A 125 -13.66 11.53 1.43
N LEU A 126 -14.83 11.59 0.78
CA LEU A 126 -15.15 10.71 -0.33
C LEU A 126 -14.31 11.02 -1.58
N ASP A 127 -13.97 12.28 -1.87
CA ASP A 127 -13.06 12.63 -2.96
C ASP A 127 -11.65 12.07 -2.72
N LYS A 128 -11.17 12.10 -1.48
CA LYS A 128 -9.88 11.51 -1.14
C LYS A 128 -9.89 9.99 -1.33
N ILE A 129 -10.93 9.31 -0.84
CA ILE A 129 -11.13 7.86 -1.06
C ILE A 129 -11.25 7.54 -2.56
N ARG A 130 -11.96 8.35 -3.36
CA ARG A 130 -12.08 8.13 -4.81
C ARG A 130 -10.72 8.15 -5.49
N ARG A 131 -9.93 9.21 -5.24
CA ARG A 131 -8.60 9.37 -5.86
C ARG A 131 -7.67 8.20 -5.55
N GLU A 132 -7.73 7.66 -4.34
CA GLU A 132 -6.81 6.61 -3.89
C GLU A 132 -7.33 5.19 -4.16
N ARG A 133 -8.64 4.94 -4.06
CA ARG A 133 -9.20 3.58 -3.97
C ARG A 133 -10.28 3.25 -4.98
N ALA A 134 -10.92 4.23 -5.61
CA ALA A 134 -11.98 3.91 -6.57
C ALA A 134 -11.43 3.27 -7.85
N ILE A 135 -12.32 2.62 -8.60
CA ILE A 135 -11.95 1.89 -9.82
C ILE A 135 -11.49 2.81 -10.96
N ASP A 136 -11.90 4.07 -10.92
CA ASP A 136 -11.52 5.15 -11.84
C ASP A 136 -10.28 5.94 -11.35
N SER A 137 -9.66 5.54 -10.23
CA SER A 137 -8.40 6.12 -9.78
C SER A 137 -7.25 5.89 -10.76
N ALA A 138 -6.20 6.71 -10.65
CA ALA A 138 -4.99 6.54 -11.45
C ALA A 138 -4.25 5.22 -11.13
N LEU A 139 -4.43 4.70 -9.91
CA LEU A 139 -3.81 3.45 -9.45
C LEU A 139 -4.46 2.23 -10.13
N LYS A 140 -3.62 1.29 -10.53
CA LYS A 140 -4.00 0.11 -11.33
C LYS A 140 -4.51 -1.04 -10.46
N TRP A 141 -5.53 -0.76 -9.67
CA TRP A 141 -6.11 -1.78 -8.79
C TRP A 141 -6.66 -3.01 -9.51
N GLY A 142 -7.20 -2.85 -10.72
CA GLY A 142 -7.61 -3.99 -11.56
C GLY A 142 -6.42 -4.89 -11.93
N TYR A 143 -5.23 -4.31 -12.13
CA TYR A 143 -4.00 -5.06 -12.36
C TYR A 143 -3.56 -5.79 -11.09
N LEU A 144 -3.54 -5.11 -9.94
CA LEU A 144 -3.26 -5.70 -8.64
C LEU A 144 -4.19 -6.88 -8.35
N LYS A 145 -5.52 -6.71 -8.50
CA LYS A 145 -6.49 -7.78 -8.27
C LYS A 145 -6.24 -9.02 -9.14
N ARG A 146 -5.84 -8.85 -10.41
CA ARG A 146 -5.45 -9.98 -11.26
C ARG A 146 -4.17 -10.65 -10.77
N LYS A 147 -3.17 -9.89 -10.33
CA LYS A 147 -1.91 -10.41 -9.78
C LYS A 147 -2.09 -11.15 -8.47
N LEU A 148 -2.99 -10.68 -7.60
CA LEU A 148 -3.37 -11.37 -6.36
C LEU A 148 -4.04 -12.73 -6.64
N LYS A 149 -4.74 -12.85 -7.77
CA LYS A 149 -5.34 -14.12 -8.22
C LYS A 149 -4.36 -15.02 -9.00
N SER A 150 -3.06 -14.74 -8.93
CA SER A 150 -2.04 -15.59 -9.57
C SER A 150 -1.88 -16.94 -8.85
N SER A 151 -1.52 -17.97 -9.63
CA SER A 151 -1.48 -19.37 -9.17
C SER A 151 -0.62 -19.61 -7.92
N PRO A 152 0.59 -19.04 -7.76
CA PRO A 152 1.40 -19.28 -6.57
C PRO A 152 0.81 -18.71 -5.28
N LEU A 153 0.28 -17.47 -5.32
CA LEU A 153 -0.28 -16.85 -4.12
C LEU A 153 -1.56 -17.55 -3.68
N ILE A 154 -2.43 -17.94 -4.62
CA ILE A 154 -3.65 -18.70 -4.30
C ILE A 154 -3.32 -20.03 -3.61
N SER A 155 -2.27 -20.73 -4.06
CA SER A 155 -1.84 -21.97 -3.39
C SER A 155 -1.42 -21.74 -1.93
N PHE A 156 -0.76 -20.61 -1.63
CA PHE A 156 -0.44 -20.24 -0.26
C PHE A 156 -1.69 -19.91 0.56
N ILE A 157 -2.62 -19.14 -0.01
CA ILE A 157 -3.89 -18.76 0.66
C ILE A 157 -4.72 -20.00 1.01
N ASN A 158 -4.74 -21.01 0.15
CA ASN A 158 -5.43 -22.26 0.44
C ASN A 158 -4.75 -23.08 1.55
N LEU A 159 -3.42 -22.98 1.67
CA LEU A 159 -2.64 -23.72 2.68
C LEU A 159 -2.61 -23.05 4.06
N LYS A 160 -2.75 -21.73 4.13
CA LYS A 160 -2.71 -21.00 5.42
C LYS A 160 -3.92 -21.28 6.31
N ASP A 161 -5.03 -21.75 5.73
CA ASP A 161 -6.28 -22.01 6.44
C ASP A 161 -6.67 -20.79 7.31
N ILE A 162 -6.81 -20.97 8.63
CA ILE A 162 -7.17 -19.92 9.59
C ILE A 162 -6.02 -18.98 9.96
N GLN A 163 -4.77 -19.29 9.60
CA GLN A 163 -3.63 -18.48 10.01
C GLN A 163 -3.66 -17.12 9.29
N LYS A 164 -3.53 -16.03 10.05
CA LYS A 164 -3.49 -14.67 9.49
C LYS A 164 -2.16 -14.42 8.79
N ALA A 165 -2.25 -13.86 7.59
CA ALA A 165 -1.09 -13.49 6.79
C ALA A 165 -1.41 -12.28 5.92
N TYR A 166 -0.39 -11.46 5.69
CA TYR A 166 -0.51 -10.19 4.96
C TYR A 166 0.52 -10.15 3.85
N LEU A 167 0.09 -9.74 2.66
CA LEU A 167 1.00 -9.33 1.60
C LEU A 167 1.47 -7.91 1.91
N VAL A 168 2.76 -7.65 1.79
CA VAL A 168 3.36 -6.35 2.14
C VAL A 168 4.37 -5.89 1.10
N GLY A 169 4.72 -4.61 1.12
CA GLY A 169 5.90 -4.11 0.41
C GLY A 169 5.76 -3.92 -1.10
N GLY A 170 6.89 -4.10 -1.79
CA GLY A 170 7.10 -3.62 -3.17
C GLY A 170 6.17 -4.25 -4.20
N PHE A 171 5.67 -5.46 -3.96
CA PHE A 171 4.71 -6.11 -4.86
C PHE A 171 3.42 -5.30 -5.02
N ILE A 172 2.88 -4.80 -3.89
CA ILE A 172 1.64 -4.00 -3.87
C ILE A 172 1.89 -2.70 -4.64
N ARG A 173 2.95 -1.99 -4.28
CA ARG A 173 3.38 -0.74 -4.92
C ARG A 173 3.52 -0.90 -6.44
N ASN A 174 4.33 -1.85 -6.87
CA ASN A 174 4.60 -2.09 -8.30
C ASN A 174 3.32 -2.47 -9.04
N SER A 175 2.47 -3.31 -8.44
CA SER A 175 1.19 -3.70 -9.02
C SER A 175 0.21 -2.52 -9.16
N LEU A 176 0.15 -1.63 -8.17
CA LEU A 176 -0.65 -0.41 -8.24
C LEU A 176 -0.13 0.57 -9.30
N LEU A 177 1.17 0.53 -9.62
CA LEU A 177 1.77 1.27 -10.74
C LEU A 177 1.66 0.53 -12.09
N GLY A 178 1.07 -0.67 -12.13
CA GLY A 178 0.97 -1.48 -13.33
C GLY A 178 2.30 -2.09 -13.82
N ARG A 179 3.29 -2.19 -12.93
CA ARG A 179 4.62 -2.74 -13.20
C ARG A 179 4.67 -4.21 -12.82
N GLU A 180 5.46 -4.99 -13.58
CA GLU A 180 5.72 -6.40 -13.26
C GLU A 180 6.58 -6.52 -12.00
N SER A 181 6.18 -7.44 -11.12
CA SER A 181 6.93 -7.81 -9.92
C SER A 181 6.57 -9.25 -9.57
N ALA A 182 7.58 -10.05 -9.26
CA ALA A 182 7.42 -11.48 -9.02
C ALA A 182 7.88 -11.93 -7.62
N ASP A 183 8.32 -10.95 -6.83
CA ASP A 183 8.80 -11.12 -5.47
C ASP A 183 7.65 -10.76 -4.54
N LEU A 184 7.24 -11.70 -3.70
CA LEU A 184 6.14 -11.52 -2.75
C LEU A 184 6.69 -11.53 -1.33
N ASP A 185 6.54 -10.43 -0.62
CA ASP A 185 6.82 -10.35 0.80
C ASP A 185 5.53 -10.66 1.58
N ILE A 186 5.57 -11.71 2.40
CA ILE A 186 4.45 -12.16 3.20
C ILE A 186 4.81 -12.03 4.69
N LEU A 187 4.00 -11.27 5.41
CA LEU A 187 4.05 -11.19 6.86
C LEU A 187 3.10 -12.23 7.45
N ILE A 188 3.62 -13.15 8.26
CA ILE A 188 2.84 -14.21 8.91
C ILE A 188 2.58 -13.81 10.35
N ASP A 189 1.30 -13.83 10.74
CA ASP A 189 0.89 -13.73 12.14
C ASP A 189 0.97 -15.13 12.76
N GLY A 190 2.13 -15.47 13.32
CA GLY A 190 2.39 -16.79 13.87
C GLY A 190 3.72 -16.88 14.61
N ALA A 191 3.86 -17.92 15.43
CA ALA A 191 5.04 -18.14 16.26
C ALA A 191 6.21 -18.82 15.52
N ASN A 192 5.92 -19.51 14.41
CA ASN A 192 6.91 -20.33 13.69
C ASN A 192 6.64 -20.36 12.18
N PHE A 193 7.51 -21.07 11.46
CA PHE A 193 7.48 -21.20 10.01
C PHE A 193 6.80 -22.48 9.50
N ASP A 194 5.98 -23.16 10.31
CA ASP A 194 5.36 -24.44 9.92
C ASP A 194 4.53 -24.33 8.63
N LEU A 195 3.82 -23.21 8.46
CA LEU A 195 3.09 -22.90 7.23
C LEU A 195 4.03 -22.73 6.02
N VAL A 196 5.18 -22.08 6.22
CA VAL A 196 6.18 -21.89 5.16
C VAL A 196 6.81 -23.21 4.77
N GLU A 197 7.08 -24.09 5.73
CA GLU A 197 7.56 -25.45 5.48
C GLU A 197 6.54 -26.27 4.68
N LYS A 198 5.25 -26.18 5.03
CA LYS A 198 4.16 -26.82 4.27
C LYS A 198 4.07 -26.27 2.85
N PHE A 199 4.15 -24.96 2.69
CA PHE A 199 4.12 -24.28 1.38
C PHE A 199 5.32 -24.65 0.50
N ALA A 200 6.52 -24.69 1.06
CA ALA A 200 7.72 -25.11 0.34
C ALA A 200 7.60 -26.58 -0.12
N ARG A 201 7.15 -27.47 0.77
CA ARG A 201 6.92 -28.89 0.46
C ARG A 201 5.88 -29.10 -0.64
N TYR A 202 4.82 -28.28 -0.68
CA TYR A 202 3.82 -28.32 -1.76
C TYR A 202 4.46 -28.13 -3.15
N TYR A 203 5.53 -27.35 -3.25
CA TYR A 203 6.29 -27.15 -4.49
C TYR A 203 7.50 -28.09 -4.66
N GLY A 204 7.69 -29.06 -3.76
CA GLY A 204 8.88 -29.91 -3.73
C GLY A 204 10.17 -29.11 -3.48
N LYS A 205 10.08 -28.03 -2.70
CA LYS A 205 11.18 -27.13 -2.34
C LYS A 205 11.41 -27.15 -0.83
N SER A 206 12.52 -26.56 -0.42
CA SER A 206 12.82 -26.27 0.98
C SER A 206 12.99 -24.75 1.17
N PRO A 207 12.57 -24.19 2.31
CA PRO A 207 12.79 -22.79 2.60
C PRO A 207 14.27 -22.53 2.90
N VAL A 208 14.78 -21.40 2.41
CA VAL A 208 16.12 -20.91 2.70
C VAL A 208 16.06 -20.01 3.93
N CYS A 209 16.85 -20.32 4.95
CA CYS A 209 17.01 -19.49 6.14
C CYS A 209 17.92 -18.30 5.84
N LEU A 210 17.38 -17.08 5.89
CA LEU A 210 18.15 -15.85 5.71
C LEU A 210 18.50 -15.19 7.05
N SER A 211 17.59 -15.31 8.04
CA SER A 211 17.80 -14.90 9.43
C SER A 211 16.76 -15.60 10.32
N ASP A 212 16.84 -15.45 11.65
CA ASP A 212 15.89 -16.07 12.58
C ASP A 212 14.42 -15.77 12.28
N GLY A 213 14.13 -14.57 11.76
CA GLY A 213 12.77 -14.11 11.45
C GLY A 213 12.41 -14.07 9.97
N LEU A 214 13.24 -14.59 9.07
CA LEU A 214 13.04 -14.53 7.61
C LEU A 214 13.32 -15.87 6.93
N ARG A 215 12.37 -16.33 6.11
CA ARG A 215 12.51 -17.53 5.25
C ARG A 215 12.18 -17.19 3.82
N ARG A 216 12.97 -17.69 2.87
CA ARG A 216 12.73 -17.52 1.44
C ARG A 216 12.33 -18.84 0.78
N VAL A 217 11.30 -18.83 -0.06
CA VAL A 217 10.87 -20.00 -0.86
C VAL A 217 10.94 -19.65 -2.35
N LEU A 218 11.74 -20.40 -3.10
CA LEU A 218 11.89 -20.27 -4.55
C LEU A 218 10.92 -21.21 -5.26
N VAL A 219 9.72 -20.72 -5.60
CA VAL A 219 8.64 -21.53 -6.19
C VAL A 219 9.00 -21.95 -7.61
N ARG A 220 9.39 -20.98 -8.45
CA ARG A 220 9.82 -21.21 -9.84
C ARG A 220 10.80 -20.12 -10.26
N ARG A 221 11.48 -20.30 -11.40
CA ARG A 221 12.46 -19.33 -11.91
C ARG A 221 11.83 -17.94 -11.99
N GLY A 222 12.38 -17.00 -11.22
CA GLY A 222 11.92 -15.62 -11.16
C GLY A 222 10.65 -15.39 -10.34
N CYS A 223 10.22 -16.31 -9.46
CA CYS A 223 9.14 -16.06 -8.49
C CYS A 223 9.57 -16.56 -7.12
N GLN A 224 9.78 -15.61 -6.20
CA GLN A 224 10.23 -15.87 -4.84
C GLN A 224 9.22 -15.32 -3.82
N PHE A 225 9.11 -16.04 -2.70
CA PHE A 225 8.31 -15.64 -1.56
C PHE A 225 9.23 -15.44 -0.36
N ASP A 226 9.20 -14.25 0.22
CA ASP A 226 9.92 -13.90 1.43
C ASP A 226 8.93 -13.83 2.59
N PHE A 227 9.06 -14.75 3.54
CA PHE A 227 8.17 -14.87 4.69
C PHE A 227 8.83 -14.32 5.94
N THR A 228 8.19 -13.32 6.55
CA THR A 228 8.62 -12.70 7.79
C THR A 228 7.62 -13.01 8.90
N LEU A 229 8.10 -13.38 10.10
CA LEU A 229 7.23 -13.51 11.27
C LEU A 229 6.95 -12.14 11.87
N LYS A 230 5.68 -11.85 12.14
CA LYS A 230 5.26 -10.61 12.81
C LYS A 230 5.84 -10.57 14.22
N LYS A 231 6.72 -9.60 14.49
CA LYS A 231 7.37 -9.42 15.81
C LYS A 231 6.54 -8.57 16.77
N SER A 232 5.59 -7.81 16.25
CA SER A 232 4.78 -6.86 17.03
C SER A 232 3.37 -7.36 17.27
N SER A 233 2.68 -6.79 18.26
CA SER A 233 1.29 -7.14 18.56
C SER A 233 0.33 -6.80 17.42
N SER A 234 0.58 -5.70 16.70
CA SER A 234 -0.28 -5.24 15.60
C SER A 234 0.43 -5.17 14.25
N LEU A 235 -0.33 -5.28 13.16
CA LEU A 235 0.17 -5.08 11.79
C LEU A 235 0.70 -3.65 11.59
N GLU A 236 0.00 -2.66 12.11
CA GLU A 236 0.34 -1.25 11.95
C GLU A 236 1.70 -0.93 12.57
N SER A 237 2.03 -1.56 13.69
CA SER A 237 3.33 -1.39 14.34
C SER A 237 4.48 -2.07 13.59
N ASP A 238 4.21 -3.10 12.80
CA ASP A 238 5.19 -3.67 11.86
C ASP A 238 5.40 -2.73 10.67
N LEU A 239 4.32 -2.28 10.05
CA LEU A 239 4.36 -1.34 8.93
C LEU A 239 5.03 -0.01 9.29
N LYS A 240 4.85 0.48 10.52
CA LYS A 240 5.52 1.70 11.01
C LYS A 240 7.04 1.60 11.09
N LYS A 241 7.62 0.40 11.13
CA LYS A 241 9.08 0.17 11.17
C LYS A 241 9.73 0.13 9.78
N ARG A 242 8.91 0.06 8.72
CA ARG A 242 9.37 0.06 7.34
C ARG A 242 10.02 1.39 6.97
N ASP A 243 10.74 1.37 5.88
CA ASP A 243 11.53 2.49 5.38
C ASP A 243 10.64 3.57 4.76
N PHE A 244 9.91 3.24 3.69
CA PHE A 244 9.16 4.21 2.88
C PHE A 244 7.66 3.99 2.95
N THR A 245 6.89 5.08 2.89
CA THR A 245 5.42 5.06 2.92
C THR A 245 4.83 4.18 1.81
N ILE A 246 5.38 4.31 0.60
CA ILE A 246 4.96 3.54 -0.57
C ILE A 246 5.24 2.03 -0.47
N ASP A 247 6.13 1.62 0.45
CA ASP A 247 6.47 0.22 0.75
C ASP A 247 5.88 -0.25 2.10
N ALA A 248 5.19 0.64 2.82
CA ALA A 248 4.49 0.39 4.08
C ALA A 248 2.99 0.13 3.89
N LEU A 249 2.66 -0.53 2.77
CA LEU A 249 1.31 -0.95 2.43
C LEU A 249 1.14 -2.44 2.73
N ALA A 250 -0.06 -2.83 3.18
CA ALA A 250 -0.41 -4.23 3.41
C ALA A 250 -1.80 -4.60 2.88
N ILE A 251 -1.97 -5.85 2.48
CA ILE A 251 -3.27 -6.43 2.15
C ILE A 251 -3.44 -7.71 2.96
N ASP A 252 -4.58 -7.80 3.66
CA ASP A 252 -5.00 -9.03 4.31
C ASP A 252 -5.36 -10.10 3.27
N LEU A 253 -4.69 -11.25 3.35
CA LEU A 253 -4.86 -12.32 2.38
C LEU A 253 -6.24 -12.99 2.43
N ASP A 254 -7.02 -12.78 3.50
CA ASP A 254 -8.41 -13.25 3.58
C ASP A 254 -9.38 -12.40 2.75
N HIS A 255 -8.96 -11.21 2.33
CA HIS A 255 -9.82 -10.21 1.69
C HIS A 255 -9.32 -9.76 0.31
N ILE A 256 -8.54 -10.61 -0.37
CA ILE A 256 -7.95 -10.32 -1.70
C ILE A 256 -8.96 -10.06 -2.81
N ASP A 257 -10.25 -10.38 -2.61
CA ASP A 257 -11.30 -10.08 -3.58
C ASP A 257 -11.63 -8.59 -3.64
N ASN A 258 -11.41 -7.84 -2.56
CA ASN A 258 -11.73 -6.42 -2.47
C ASN A 258 -10.52 -5.62 -1.94
N PRO A 259 -9.35 -5.66 -2.62
CA PRO A 259 -8.10 -5.07 -2.12
C PRO A 259 -8.22 -3.56 -1.89
N HIS A 260 -9.05 -2.88 -2.68
CA HIS A 260 -9.34 -1.45 -2.55
C HIS A 260 -9.91 -1.07 -1.17
N LEU A 261 -10.71 -1.96 -0.59
CA LEU A 261 -11.36 -1.74 0.69
C LEU A 261 -10.45 -2.14 1.86
N CYS A 262 -9.73 -3.25 1.73
CA CYS A 262 -8.98 -3.85 2.83
C CYS A 262 -7.48 -3.51 2.87
N LEU A 263 -6.94 -2.78 1.89
CA LEU A 263 -5.55 -2.35 1.91
C LEU A 263 -5.32 -1.39 3.08
N VAL A 264 -4.37 -1.76 3.94
CA VAL A 264 -3.92 -1.00 5.11
C VAL A 264 -2.78 -0.08 4.68
N ASP A 265 -2.97 1.21 4.92
CA ASP A 265 -1.98 2.27 4.71
C ASP A 265 -1.83 3.02 6.04
N VAL A 266 -0.68 2.87 6.70
CA VAL A 266 -0.45 3.43 8.04
C VAL A 266 -0.09 4.91 8.05
N LYS A 267 0.24 5.49 6.89
CA LYS A 267 0.64 6.89 6.80
C LYS A 267 -0.12 7.59 5.68
N ASN A 268 0.45 7.68 4.48
CA ASN A 268 -0.23 8.13 3.26
C ASN A 268 0.46 7.56 2.01
N GLY A 269 0.86 6.28 2.05
CA GLY A 269 1.59 5.63 0.95
C GLY A 269 0.83 5.62 -0.38
N LEU A 270 -0.51 5.51 -0.36
CA LEU A 270 -1.31 5.62 -1.59
C LEU A 270 -1.27 7.04 -2.18
N GLU A 271 -1.33 8.07 -1.33
CA GLU A 271 -1.24 9.47 -1.72
C GLU A 271 0.16 9.79 -2.28
N ASP A 272 1.21 9.28 -1.64
CA ASP A 272 2.59 9.42 -2.10
C ASP A 272 2.81 8.72 -3.46
N LEU A 273 2.19 7.55 -3.68
CA LEU A 273 2.20 6.87 -4.98
C LEU A 273 1.54 7.70 -6.08
N LEU A 274 0.40 8.33 -5.79
CA LEU A 274 -0.31 9.20 -6.73
C LEU A 274 0.49 10.46 -7.06
N ASN A 275 1.10 11.06 -6.04
CA ASN A 275 1.87 12.29 -6.16
C ASN A 275 3.30 12.06 -6.65
N LYS A 276 3.69 10.80 -6.93
CA LYS A 276 5.06 10.39 -7.30
C LYS A 276 6.12 10.85 -6.30
N LYS A 277 5.82 10.71 -5.01
CA LYS A 277 6.70 11.10 -3.91
C LYS A 277 7.24 9.89 -3.15
N ILE A 278 8.47 10.00 -2.66
CA ILE A 278 9.09 9.06 -1.73
C ILE A 278 9.22 9.76 -0.39
N ALA A 279 8.56 9.22 0.63
CA ALA A 279 8.60 9.74 1.99
C ALA A 279 8.91 8.62 2.98
N LEU A 280 9.53 8.98 4.12
CA LEU A 280 9.79 8.04 5.20
C LEU A 280 8.52 7.74 5.99
N VAL A 281 8.41 6.51 6.47
CA VAL A 281 7.37 6.15 7.44
C VAL A 281 7.63 6.84 8.78
N ASN A 282 8.86 6.75 9.27
CA ASN A 282 9.28 7.33 10.54
C ASN A 282 10.64 8.05 10.39
N GLU A 283 10.88 9.05 11.23
CA GLU A 283 12.10 9.88 11.16
C GLU A 283 13.34 9.17 11.72
N ARG A 284 13.16 8.11 12.51
CA ARG A 284 14.25 7.29 13.05
C ARG A 284 14.77 6.26 12.06
N ALA A 285 14.20 6.23 10.85
CA ALA A 285 14.45 5.19 9.87
C ALA A 285 15.95 5.07 9.52
N PHE A 286 16.66 6.19 9.43
CA PHE A 286 18.10 6.21 9.14
C PHE A 286 18.98 5.84 10.34
N ASP A 287 18.49 6.01 11.56
CA ASP A 287 19.22 5.57 12.76
C ASP A 287 19.17 4.04 12.86
N ASP A 288 18.05 3.43 12.46
CA ASP A 288 17.85 1.98 12.44
C ASP A 288 18.62 1.27 11.31
N ASP A 289 18.58 1.80 10.08
CA ASP A 289 19.32 1.26 8.93
C ASP A 289 19.75 2.41 7.99
N PRO A 290 20.98 2.92 8.12
CA PRO A 290 21.45 4.03 7.30
C PRO A 290 21.51 3.70 5.80
N LEU A 291 21.51 2.42 5.42
CA LEU A 291 21.43 1.99 4.00
C LEU A 291 20.15 2.50 3.32
N ARG A 292 19.10 2.82 4.10
CA ARG A 292 17.86 3.39 3.57
C ARG A 292 18.07 4.71 2.82
N MET A 293 19.14 5.47 3.10
CA MET A 293 19.48 6.65 2.30
C MET A 293 19.76 6.27 0.84
N LEU A 294 20.55 5.21 0.59
CA LEU A 294 20.78 4.69 -0.75
C LEU A 294 19.53 4.04 -1.35
N LYS A 295 18.72 3.34 -0.55
CA LYS A 295 17.45 2.79 -1.01
C LYS A 295 16.47 3.87 -1.50
N ALA A 296 16.45 5.04 -0.87
CA ALA A 296 15.62 6.16 -1.32
C ALA A 296 15.97 6.55 -2.76
N PHE A 297 17.27 6.64 -3.06
CA PHE A 297 17.76 6.93 -4.41
C PHE A 297 17.53 5.78 -5.38
N ARG A 298 17.65 4.53 -4.93
CA ARG A 298 17.21 3.38 -5.72
C ARG A 298 15.75 3.51 -6.13
N LEU A 299 14.86 3.83 -5.19
CA LEU A 299 13.44 4.00 -5.49
C LEU A 299 13.20 5.18 -6.43
N LYS A 300 13.89 6.31 -6.23
CA LYS A 300 13.85 7.45 -7.14
C LYS A 300 14.21 7.03 -8.57
N SER A 301 15.32 6.32 -8.73
CA SER A 301 15.83 5.86 -10.02
C SER A 301 14.93 4.80 -10.68
N GLN A 302 14.40 3.87 -9.88
CA GLN A 302 13.51 2.82 -10.37
C GLN A 302 12.14 3.36 -10.79
N LEU A 303 11.57 4.27 -10.01
CA LEU A 303 10.18 4.69 -10.15
C LEU A 303 10.02 6.01 -10.90
N ASP A 304 11.10 6.80 -11.06
CA ASP A 304 11.09 8.18 -11.54
C ASP A 304 10.20 9.08 -10.66
N PHE A 305 10.45 8.99 -9.35
CA PHE A 305 9.73 9.73 -8.31
C PHE A 305 10.62 10.80 -7.68
N GLU A 306 10.00 11.79 -7.05
CA GLU A 306 10.70 12.80 -6.28
C GLU A 306 10.83 12.43 -4.81
N LEU A 307 11.95 12.82 -4.21
CA LEU A 307 12.09 12.72 -2.75
C LEU A 307 11.27 13.83 -2.11
N ASP A 308 10.56 13.51 -1.04
CA ASP A 308 9.98 14.56 -0.19
C ASP A 308 11.07 15.48 0.37
N ASP A 309 10.76 16.77 0.54
CA ASP A 309 11.72 17.77 1.00
C ASP A 309 12.31 17.39 2.37
N THR A 310 11.47 16.85 3.27
CA THR A 310 11.88 16.37 4.59
C THR A 310 12.88 15.23 4.46
N LEU A 311 12.62 14.28 3.56
CA LEU A 311 13.52 13.16 3.29
C LEU A 311 14.86 13.64 2.73
N ALA A 312 14.84 14.54 1.74
CA ALA A 312 16.05 15.08 1.15
C ALA A 312 16.92 15.82 2.17
N GLN A 313 16.30 16.61 3.05
CA GLN A 313 16.97 17.32 4.14
C GLN A 313 17.58 16.34 5.16
N MET A 314 16.83 15.31 5.56
CA MET A 314 17.32 14.30 6.51
C MET A 314 18.52 13.51 5.96
N ILE A 315 18.53 13.19 4.66
CA ILE A 315 19.69 12.54 4.02
C ILE A 315 20.91 13.46 4.12
N PHE A 316 20.73 14.76 3.85
CA PHE A 316 21.80 15.74 3.92
C PHE A 316 22.35 15.93 5.34
N GLU A 317 21.51 15.86 6.37
CA GLU A 317 21.92 15.98 7.77
C GLU A 317 22.59 14.71 8.30
N LYS A 318 22.09 13.54 7.90
CA LYS A 318 22.49 12.25 8.48
C LYS A 318 23.42 11.41 7.59
N TYR A 319 23.91 11.94 6.46
CA TYR A 319 24.74 11.18 5.50
C TYR A 319 25.94 10.45 6.15
N GLN A 320 26.53 11.01 7.21
CA GLN A 320 27.66 10.40 7.93
C GLN A 320 27.33 9.04 8.56
N LEU A 321 26.05 8.75 8.81
CA LEU A 321 25.63 7.45 9.35
C LEU A 321 25.91 6.29 8.38
N ILE A 322 26.15 6.57 7.10
CA ILE A 322 26.48 5.54 6.11
C ILE A 322 27.75 4.76 6.47
N ASP A 323 28.68 5.37 7.23
CA ASP A 323 29.92 4.74 7.68
C ASP A 323 29.67 3.53 8.60
N LYS A 324 28.48 3.45 9.22
CA LYS A 324 28.07 2.32 10.07
C LYS A 324 27.59 1.11 9.24
N VAL A 325 27.38 1.27 7.94
CA VAL A 325 26.85 0.21 7.07
C VAL A 325 28.01 -0.59 6.50
N ALA A 326 27.87 -1.92 6.51
CA ALA A 326 28.83 -2.82 5.87
C ALA A 326 29.03 -2.46 4.39
N LYS A 327 30.29 -2.39 3.95
CA LYS A 327 30.66 -1.96 2.60
C LYS A 327 30.05 -2.83 1.50
N GLU A 328 29.86 -4.12 1.77
CA GLU A 328 29.24 -5.08 0.87
C GLU A 328 27.78 -4.72 0.59
N ARG A 329 27.03 -4.28 1.62
CA ARG A 329 25.63 -3.85 1.49
C ARG A 329 25.52 -2.54 0.71
N ILE A 330 26.42 -1.59 0.99
CA ILE A 330 26.52 -0.34 0.22
C ILE A 330 26.77 -0.65 -1.25
N ARG A 331 27.76 -1.51 -1.53
CA ARG A 331 28.12 -1.94 -2.88
C ARG A 331 26.93 -2.57 -3.61
N GLU A 332 26.24 -3.53 -2.98
CA GLU A 332 25.07 -4.19 -3.56
C GLU A 332 23.97 -3.19 -3.92
N GLU A 333 23.66 -2.26 -3.03
CA GLU A 333 22.65 -1.23 -3.28
C GLU A 333 23.04 -0.30 -4.44
N LEU A 334 24.32 0.12 -4.51
CA LEU A 334 24.84 0.91 -5.64
C LEU A 334 24.75 0.16 -6.97
N PHE A 335 25.08 -1.13 -7.01
CA PHE A 335 24.93 -1.92 -8.24
C PHE A 335 23.47 -2.03 -8.68
N ILE A 336 22.52 -2.11 -7.74
CA ILE A 336 21.10 -2.10 -8.10
C ILE A 336 20.72 -0.75 -8.69
N ILE A 337 21.20 0.37 -8.13
CA ILE A 337 20.94 1.71 -8.66
C ILE A 337 21.50 1.86 -10.09
N LEU A 338 22.75 1.47 -10.31
CA LEU A 338 23.43 1.61 -11.61
C LEU A 338 22.84 0.72 -12.72
N ASN A 339 22.13 -0.34 -12.36
CA ASN A 339 21.38 -1.19 -13.31
C ASN A 339 20.01 -0.62 -13.69
N THR A 340 19.69 0.61 -13.27
CA THR A 340 18.45 1.28 -13.65
C THR A 340 18.69 2.31 -14.76
N PRO A 341 17.72 2.56 -15.64
CA PRO A 341 17.82 3.63 -16.63
C PRO A 341 17.95 5.00 -15.95
N ASN A 342 18.74 5.89 -16.53
CA ASN A 342 18.99 7.27 -16.07
C ASN A 342 19.60 7.38 -14.66
N SER A 343 20.19 6.28 -14.15
CA SER A 343 20.83 6.25 -12.84
C SER A 343 21.91 7.33 -12.67
N GLY A 344 22.65 7.68 -13.72
CA GLY A 344 23.68 8.72 -13.70
C GLY A 344 23.11 10.09 -13.36
N GLU A 345 21.96 10.47 -13.92
CA GLU A 345 21.27 11.72 -13.62
C GLU A 345 20.78 11.75 -12.17
N HIS A 346 20.15 10.66 -11.73
CA HIS A 346 19.63 10.55 -10.36
C HIS A 346 20.74 10.55 -9.30
N LEU A 347 21.90 9.97 -9.59
CA LEU A 347 23.06 9.97 -8.70
C LEU A 347 23.79 11.32 -8.64
N CYS A 348 23.56 12.21 -9.62
CA CYS A 348 24.10 13.57 -9.60
C CYS A 348 23.29 14.56 -8.75
N HIS A 349 22.18 14.11 -8.14
CA HIS A 349 21.35 14.93 -7.27
C HIS A 349 22.15 15.50 -6.08
N PRO A 350 21.97 16.77 -5.67
CA PRO A 350 22.79 17.41 -4.62
C PRO A 350 22.84 16.64 -3.30
N SER A 351 21.70 16.11 -2.84
CA SER A 351 21.63 15.29 -1.62
C SER A 351 22.37 13.96 -1.73
N VAL A 352 22.52 13.41 -2.94
CA VAL A 352 23.27 12.18 -3.22
C VAL A 352 24.75 12.46 -3.24
N LYS A 353 25.15 13.58 -3.84
CA LYS A 353 26.56 13.92 -4.06
C LYS A 353 27.35 13.84 -2.76
N LYS A 354 26.88 14.46 -1.68
CA LYS A 354 27.54 14.36 -0.36
C LYS A 354 27.63 12.94 0.19
N LEU A 355 26.58 12.15 -0.02
CA LEU A 355 26.55 10.75 0.41
C LEU A 355 27.57 9.91 -0.38
N LEU A 356 27.66 10.11 -1.69
CA LEU A 356 28.64 9.44 -2.55
C LEU A 356 30.07 9.91 -2.30
N ASP A 357 30.28 11.22 -2.12
CA ASP A 357 31.56 11.80 -1.72
C ASP A 357 32.09 11.10 -0.47
N ARG A 358 31.20 10.81 0.49
CA ARG A 358 31.55 10.09 1.73
C ARG A 358 31.83 8.60 1.48
N ILE A 359 31.06 7.93 0.62
CA ILE A 359 31.25 6.50 0.32
C ILE A 359 32.56 6.26 -0.43
N PHE A 360 32.89 7.12 -1.41
CA PHE A 360 34.04 6.94 -2.28
C PHE A 360 35.29 7.71 -1.82
N ASN A 361 35.18 8.57 -0.80
CA ASN A 361 36.21 9.54 -0.41
C ASN A 361 36.70 10.45 -1.55
N LEU A 362 35.94 10.52 -2.64
CA LEU A 362 36.21 11.31 -3.84
C LEU A 362 34.87 11.78 -4.40
N PRO A 363 34.81 12.99 -4.98
CA PRO A 363 33.60 13.42 -5.64
C PRO A 363 33.32 12.49 -6.83
N PRO A 364 32.12 11.89 -6.93
CA PRO A 364 31.80 11.02 -8.04
C PRO A 364 31.82 11.85 -9.32
N ASN A 365 32.53 11.36 -10.34
CA ASN A 365 32.55 11.99 -11.65
C ASN A 365 31.22 11.63 -12.37
N PRO A 366 30.38 12.62 -12.72
CA PRO A 366 29.11 12.40 -13.40
C PRO A 366 29.24 11.61 -14.71
N ASP A 367 30.26 11.92 -15.52
CA ASP A 367 30.51 11.26 -16.80
C ASP A 367 30.86 9.79 -16.60
N ASN A 368 31.63 9.46 -15.54
CA ASN A 368 31.96 8.08 -15.20
C ASN A 368 30.73 7.29 -14.74
N LEU A 369 29.82 7.90 -13.96
CA LEU A 369 28.58 7.25 -13.55
C LEU A 369 27.65 6.99 -14.74
N CYS A 370 27.48 7.97 -15.62
CA CYS A 370 26.74 7.82 -16.87
C CYS A 370 27.38 6.78 -17.80
N TYR A 371 28.71 6.70 -17.84
CA TYR A 371 29.43 5.70 -18.62
C TYR A 371 29.27 4.29 -18.05
N LEU A 372 29.37 4.12 -16.73
CA LEU A 372 29.11 2.86 -16.05
C LEU A 372 27.67 2.37 -16.27
N GLU A 373 26.70 3.26 -16.21
CA GLU A 373 25.31 2.96 -16.57
C GLU A 373 25.21 2.41 -17.99
N LYS A 374 25.84 3.07 -18.99
CA LYS A 374 25.83 2.62 -20.38
C LYS A 374 26.45 1.23 -20.54
N ILE A 375 27.54 0.94 -19.83
CA ILE A 375 28.17 -0.39 -19.85
C ILE A 375 27.23 -1.43 -19.23
N LEU A 376 26.70 -1.15 -18.03
CA LEU A 376 25.84 -2.06 -17.27
C LEU A 376 24.50 -2.35 -17.98
N ASN A 377 23.93 -1.37 -18.68
CA ASN A 377 22.67 -1.51 -19.42
C ASN A 377 22.84 -2.03 -20.86
N SER A 378 24.08 -2.17 -21.36
CA SER A 378 24.31 -2.76 -22.69
C SER A 378 23.98 -4.26 -22.66
N LYS A 379 23.17 -4.73 -23.62
CA LYS A 379 22.68 -6.14 -23.70
C LYS A 379 23.77 -7.18 -23.91
N GLU A 380 25.03 -6.76 -24.02
CA GLU A 380 26.18 -7.66 -24.15
C GLU A 380 26.55 -8.16 -22.74
N ASN A 381 26.52 -9.49 -22.55
CA ASN A 381 26.95 -10.19 -21.33
C ASN A 381 28.46 -10.00 -21.04
N LEU A 382 28.90 -8.77 -20.78
CA LEU A 382 30.29 -8.40 -20.50
C LEU A 382 30.68 -8.63 -19.03
N PHE A 383 29.80 -9.20 -18.20
CA PHE A 383 29.87 -9.08 -16.73
C PHE A 383 30.45 -10.25 -15.92
N ILE A 384 31.19 -11.16 -16.53
CA ILE A 384 32.02 -12.10 -15.77
C ILE A 384 33.43 -11.54 -15.46
N PRO A 385 34.14 -10.85 -16.38
CA PRO A 385 35.54 -10.45 -16.14
C PRO A 385 35.73 -9.08 -15.48
N PHE A 386 34.71 -8.19 -15.44
CA PHE A 386 34.85 -6.83 -14.90
C PHE A 386 34.54 -6.71 -13.40
N LYS A 387 33.83 -7.68 -12.83
CA LYS A 387 33.53 -7.73 -11.39
C LYS A 387 34.80 -7.71 -10.52
N PRO A 388 35.88 -8.42 -10.86
CA PRO A 388 37.17 -8.32 -10.17
C PRO A 388 37.84 -6.94 -10.30
N GLN A 389 37.69 -6.23 -11.41
CA GLN A 389 38.32 -4.93 -11.62
C GLN A 389 37.64 -3.83 -10.81
N VAL A 390 36.31 -3.84 -10.73
CA VAL A 390 35.56 -2.93 -9.84
C VAL A 390 35.79 -3.30 -8.37
N VAL A 391 35.91 -4.60 -8.05
CA VAL A 391 36.33 -5.07 -6.71
C VAL A 391 37.74 -4.58 -6.35
N LYS A 392 38.66 -4.55 -7.32
CA LYS A 392 40.01 -3.99 -7.15
C LYS A 392 39.95 -2.49 -6.89
N TYR A 393 39.15 -1.76 -7.66
CA TYR A 393 39.00 -0.30 -7.52
C TYR A 393 38.27 0.14 -6.23
N LEU A 394 37.34 -0.67 -5.71
CA LEU A 394 36.64 -0.43 -4.44
C LEU A 394 37.37 -1.00 -3.21
N GLY A 395 38.31 -1.93 -3.42
CA GLY A 395 39.07 -2.62 -2.38
C GLY A 395 40.46 -2.02 -2.12
N GLU A 396 41.07 -1.37 -3.12
CA GLU A 396 42.37 -0.71 -2.97
C GLU A 396 42.16 0.72 -2.45
N LYS A 397 42.47 0.91 -1.17
CA LYS A 397 42.72 2.23 -0.58
C LYS A 397 43.76 2.95 -1.42
N VAL A 398 43.47 4.20 -1.79
CA VAL A 398 44.49 5.25 -1.81
C VAL A 398 44.24 6.13 -0.60
#